data_AF-A0A0C9UF61-F1
#
_entry.id   AF-A0A0C9UF61-F1
#
_cell.length_a   1.000
_cell.length_b   1.000
_cell.length_c   1.000
_cell.angle_alpha   90.00
_cell.angle_beta   90.00
_cell.angle_gamma   90.00
#
_symmetry.space_group_name_H-M   'P 1'
#
loop_
_entity.id
_entity.type
_entity.pdbx_description
1 polymer ?
#
loop_
_entity_poly.entity_id
_entity_poly.type
_entity_poly.pdbx_seq_one_letter_code
_entity_poly.pdbx_strand_id
1 'polypeptide(L)' 'LPKWVAPPPTKHEVDWADILTVDLSVYDSKKQELIEIVEKGLRRDGFFYAIGHGI' A
#
# COMPACT_ATOMS: atom_id res chain seq x y z
N LEU A 1 24.57 20.81 -21.63
CA LEU A 1 24.46 19.70 -20.66
C LEU A 1 24.01 18.45 -21.39
N PRO A 2 24.49 17.25 -21.04
CA PRO A 2 24.00 16.01 -21.64
C PRO A 2 22.49 15.86 -21.35
N LYS A 3 21.73 15.36 -22.33
CA LYS A 3 20.30 15.04 -22.13
C LYS A 3 20.20 13.84 -21.20
N TRP A 4 19.33 13.93 -20.20
CA TRP A 4 19.04 12.80 -19.32
C TRP A 4 18.43 11.65 -20.12
N VAL A 5 18.85 10.41 -19.81
CA VAL A 5 18.34 9.17 -20.41
C VAL A 5 17.96 8.24 -19.27
N ALA A 6 16.72 7.74 -19.31
CA ALA A 6 16.24 6.79 -18.31
C ALA A 6 17.02 5.47 -18.37
N PRO A 7 17.30 4.82 -17.23
CA PRO A 7 17.88 3.49 -17.22
C PRO A 7 16.90 2.47 -17.83
N PRO A 8 17.40 1.37 -18.42
CA PRO A 8 16.54 0.29 -18.90
C PRO A 8 15.81 -0.39 -17.73
N PRO A 9 14.61 -0.95 -17.95
CA PRO A 9 13.89 -1.71 -16.94
C PRO A 9 14.68 -2.91 -16.42
N THR A 10 14.36 -3.36 -15.20
CA THR A 10 14.90 -4.61 -14.67
C THR A 10 14.49 -5.80 -15.53
N LYS A 11 15.40 -6.78 -15.67
CA LYS A 11 15.16 -8.04 -16.39
C LYS A 11 14.76 -9.19 -15.46
N HIS A 12 14.69 -8.93 -14.16
CA HIS A 12 14.40 -9.95 -13.15
C HIS A 12 12.92 -9.88 -12.82
N GLU A 13 12.24 -11.03 -12.86
CA GLU A 13 10.93 -11.16 -12.24
C GLU A 13 11.14 -11.28 -10.74
N VAL A 14 10.49 -10.38 -9.99
CA VAL A 14 10.53 -10.36 -8.53
C VAL A 14 9.11 -10.56 -8.02
N ASP A 15 8.98 -11.29 -6.92
CA ASP A 15 7.70 -11.42 -6.24
C ASP A 15 7.30 -10.05 -5.70
N TRP A 16 6.12 -9.60 -6.12
CA TRP A 16 5.54 -8.34 -5.64
C TRP A 16 5.09 -8.51 -4.20
N ALA A 17 5.17 -7.44 -3.40
CA ALA A 17 4.66 -7.46 -2.04
C ALA A 17 3.14 -7.73 -2.03
N ASP A 18 2.67 -8.60 -1.14
CA ASP A 18 1.24 -8.80 -0.88
C ASP A 18 0.68 -7.60 -0.13
N ILE A 19 0.35 -6.55 -0.87
CA ILE A 19 -0.09 -5.27 -0.32
C ILE A 19 -1.44 -5.42 0.36
N LEU A 20 -1.49 -5.05 1.64
CA LEU A 20 -2.73 -5.11 2.40
C LEU A 20 -3.73 -4.05 1.87
N THR A 21 -5.00 -4.45 1.73
CA THR A 21 -6.09 -3.52 1.38
C THR A 21 -6.93 -3.26 2.62
N VAL A 22 -7.12 -1.98 2.93
CA VAL A 22 -7.84 -1.49 4.11
C VAL A 22 -9.13 -0.82 3.65
N ASP A 23 -10.26 -1.36 4.08
CA ASP A 23 -11.56 -0.76 3.86
C ASP A 23 -11.88 0.25 4.97
N LEU A 24 -11.95 1.52 4.62
CA LEU A 24 -12.24 2.60 5.56
C LEU A 24 -13.74 2.79 5.81
N SER A 25 -14.61 2.11 5.05
CA SER A 25 -16.06 2.21 5.24
C SER A 25 -16.52 1.61 6.58
N VAL A 26 -15.74 0.69 7.16
CA VAL A 26 -16.08 0.05 8.44
C VAL A 26 -15.71 0.90 9.67
N TYR A 27 -15.14 2.09 9.46
CA TYR A 27 -14.61 2.94 10.54
C TYR A 27 -15.60 3.15 11.70
N ASP A 28 -16.86 3.46 11.39
CA ASP A 28 -17.88 3.75 12.41
C ASP A 28 -18.31 2.51 13.21
N SER A 29 -18.14 1.31 12.63
CA SER A 29 -18.58 0.04 13.24
C SER A 29 -17.47 -0.76 13.91
N LYS A 30 -16.22 -0.62 13.44
CA LYS A 30 -15.09 -1.51 13.77
C LYS A 30 -13.78 -0.76 13.96
N LYS A 31 -13.83 0.43 14.55
CA LYS A 31 -12.68 1.34 14.68
C LYS A 31 -11.40 0.71 15.26
N GLN A 32 -11.50 -0.12 16.30
CA GLN A 32 -10.31 -0.74 16.92
C GLN A 32 -9.66 -1.79 16.01
N GLU A 33 -10.47 -2.67 15.41
CA GLU A 33 -10.00 -3.66 14.44
C GLU A 33 -9.31 -2.97 13.25
N LEU A 34 -9.85 -1.83 12.79
CA LEU A 34 -9.27 -1.05 11.72
C LEU A 34 -7.90 -0.46 12.08
N ILE A 35 -7.72 0.02 13.32
CA ILE A 35 -6.43 0.54 13.81
C ILE A 35 -5.36 -0.55 13.78
N GLU A 36 -5.68 -1.75 14.27
CA GLU A 36 -4.75 -2.88 14.29
C GLU A 36 -4.33 -3.29 12.86
N ILE A 37 -5.27 -3.31 11.92
CA ILE A 37 -5.00 -3.63 10.52
C ILE A 37 -4.07 -2.59 9.89
N VAL A 38 -4.32 -1.30 10.13
CA VAL A 38 -3.49 -0.21 9.60
C VAL A 38 -2.10 -0.25 10.21
N GLU A 39 -1.97 -0.46 11.51
CA GLU A 39 -0.67 -0.59 12.17
C GLU A 39 0.14 -1.75 11.57
N LYS A 40 -0.50 -2.90 11.34
CA LYS A 40 0.13 -4.06 10.73
C LYS A 40 0.61 -3.77 9.30
N GLY A 41 -0.22 -3.14 8.47
CA GLY A 41 0.13 -2.79 7.09
C GLY A 41 1.34 -1.84 7.03
N LEU A 42 1.36 -0.82 7.88
CA LEU A 42 2.47 0.13 7.96
C LEU A 42 3.76 -0.50 8.48
N ARG A 43 3.70 -1.41 9.46
CA ARG A 43 4.90 -2.07 9.99
C ARG A 43 5.48 -3.14 9.06
N ARG A 44 4.63 -3.87 8.33
CA ARG A 44 5.06 -4.98 7.47
C ARG A 44 5.54 -4.48 6.11
N ASP A 45 4.72 -3.70 5.42
CA ASP A 45 4.94 -3.35 4.02
C ASP A 45 5.30 -1.87 3.84
N GLY A 46 4.99 -1.02 4.82
CA GLY A 46 5.20 0.44 4.75
C GLY A 46 4.13 1.17 3.94
N PHE A 47 3.24 0.44 3.27
CA PHE A 47 2.14 0.99 2.47
C PHE A 47 0.96 0.00 2.43
N PHE A 48 -0.22 0.53 2.16
CA PHE A 48 -1.45 -0.24 1.97
C PHE A 48 -2.37 0.47 0.97
N TYR A 49 -3.29 -0.27 0.36
CA TYR A 49 -4.35 0.32 -0.46
C TYR A 49 -5.54 0.68 0.42
N ALA A 50 -6.07 1.88 0.28
CA ALA A 50 -7.30 2.29 0.93
C ALA A 50 -8.47 2.16 -0.04
N ILE A 51 -9.57 1.57 0.42
CA ILE A 51 -10.87 1.54 -0.28
C ILE A 51 -11.96 2.05 0.65
N GLY A 52 -13.15 2.36 0.12
CA GLY A 52 -14.27 2.82 0.95
C GLY A 52 -14.04 4.17 1.64
N HIS A 53 -13.08 4.97 1.15
CA HIS A 53 -12.72 6.26 1.71
C HIS A 53 -13.60 7.42 1.24
N GLY A 54 -14.47 7.18 0.25
CA GLY A 54 -15.42 8.19 -0.26
C GLY A 54 -14.80 9.32 -1.08
N ILE A 55 -13.59 9.10 -1.63
CA ILE A 55 -12.87 10.03 -2.53
C ILE A 55 -12.75 9.38 -3.90
#